data_AF-A0A438FRK0-F1
#
_entry.id   AF-A0A438FRK0-F1
#
_cell.length_a   1.000
_cell.length_b   1.000
_cell.length_c   1.000
_cell.angle_alpha   90.00
_cell.angle_beta   90.00
_cell.angle_gamma   90.00
#
_symmetry.space_group_name_H-M   'P 1'
#
loop_
_entity.id
_entity.type
_entity.pdbx_description
1 polymer ?
#
loop_
_entity_poly.entity_id
_entity_poly.type
_entity_poly.pdbx_seq_one_letter_code
_entity_poly.pdbx_strand_id
1 'polypeptide(L)'
;MDSAPVCVKFTDTNYSTWAFQFELFLKGKDLWGHIDGTNVEKPSTFDKSQDVGSSPSWAVLDARIMSWLLGSVEPHILEHAIAMFQHDSLSIQDYYSAFLTLWHEYADLVTMDVPIAALSTIHTIHATTRRDQFLMKLRPKYEFVRSSLLNRSSVPSLDICFGELLREEQRLSTQAILEQSHGSSGMATVAYAAQGRGPPMHSKNLQCFHYKEYGHIAATCPKKFCSYCKKKGHIIKECCIRPQNRQAQAF
;
A
#
# COMPACT_ATOMS: atom_id res chain seq x y z
N MET A 1 -28.88 34.29 -13.23
CA MET A 1 -29.96 33.30 -13.06
C MET A 1 -30.27 32.79 -14.45
N ASP A 2 -29.67 31.68 -14.87
CA ASP A 2 -30.05 30.99 -16.12
C ASP A 2 -29.75 29.50 -15.91
N SER A 3 -30.63 28.84 -15.15
CA SER A 3 -30.53 27.42 -14.88
C SER A 3 -31.82 26.75 -15.29
N ALA A 4 -31.95 26.47 -16.59
CA ALA A 4 -32.72 25.31 -17.00
C ALA A 4 -31.77 24.10 -16.87
N PRO A 5 -31.98 23.20 -15.89
CA PRO A 5 -31.21 21.97 -15.83
C PRO A 5 -31.48 21.11 -17.07
N VAL A 6 -30.57 20.19 -17.38
CA VAL A 6 -30.79 19.16 -18.40
C VAL A 6 -32.11 18.45 -18.08
N CYS A 7 -33.05 18.46 -19.03
CA CYS A 7 -34.43 18.05 -18.79
C CYS A 7 -34.58 16.54 -18.54
N VAL A 8 -33.67 15.72 -19.07
CA VAL A 8 -33.67 14.26 -18.89
C VAL A 8 -32.52 13.84 -17.99
N LYS A 9 -32.85 13.08 -16.94
CA LYS A 9 -31.89 12.35 -16.12
C LYS A 9 -31.47 11.06 -16.81
N PHE A 10 -30.18 10.76 -16.78
CA PHE A 10 -29.63 9.48 -17.20
C PHE A 10 -30.03 8.40 -16.20
N THR A 11 -30.63 7.35 -16.74
CA THR A 11 -31.04 6.11 -16.07
C THR A 11 -30.31 4.94 -16.73
N ASP A 12 -30.58 3.72 -16.32
CA ASP A 12 -29.95 2.51 -16.84
C ASP A 12 -30.26 2.22 -18.33
N THR A 13 -31.42 2.69 -18.84
CA THR A 13 -31.99 2.25 -20.12
C THR A 13 -32.13 3.34 -21.17
N ASN A 14 -31.86 4.61 -20.83
CA ASN A 14 -32.17 5.75 -21.70
C ASN A 14 -30.94 6.48 -22.29
N TYR A 15 -29.77 5.83 -22.35
CA TYR A 15 -28.51 6.43 -22.78
C TYR A 15 -28.62 7.25 -24.07
N SER A 16 -29.20 6.69 -25.13
CA SER A 16 -29.29 7.39 -26.43
C SER A 16 -30.11 8.68 -26.36
N THR A 17 -31.22 8.67 -25.61
CA THR A 17 -32.07 9.85 -25.42
C THR A 17 -31.37 10.88 -24.54
N TRP A 18 -30.76 10.45 -23.45
CA TRP A 18 -29.99 11.33 -22.56
C TRP A 18 -28.81 11.97 -23.29
N ALA A 19 -28.00 11.18 -24.00
CA ALA A 19 -26.81 11.65 -24.70
C ALA A 19 -27.15 12.70 -25.76
N PHE A 20 -28.19 12.45 -26.56
CA PHE A 20 -28.67 13.41 -27.55
C PHE A 20 -29.10 14.74 -26.92
N GLN A 21 -29.83 14.69 -25.79
CA GLN A 21 -30.26 15.91 -25.10
C GLN A 21 -29.12 16.64 -24.41
N PHE A 22 -28.18 15.92 -23.80
CA PHE A 22 -27.02 16.49 -23.13
C PHE A 22 -26.08 17.16 -24.15
N GLU A 23 -25.88 16.54 -25.31
CA GLU A 23 -25.17 17.12 -26.45
C GLU A 23 -25.85 18.42 -26.93
N LEU A 24 -27.18 18.39 -27.15
CA LEU A 24 -27.92 19.58 -27.58
C LEU A 24 -27.82 20.72 -26.55
N PHE A 25 -27.87 20.38 -25.26
CA PHE A 25 -27.70 21.33 -24.17
C PHE A 25 -26.32 21.99 -24.18
N LEU A 26 -25.24 21.22 -24.34
CA LEU A 26 -23.88 21.76 -24.41
C LEU A 26 -23.65 22.58 -25.69
N LYS A 27 -24.20 22.15 -26.83
CA LYS A 27 -24.17 22.92 -28.09
C LYS A 27 -24.90 24.25 -27.93
N GLY A 28 -26.05 24.28 -27.26
CA GLY A 28 -26.77 25.51 -26.94
C GLY A 28 -26.02 26.46 -26.00
N LYS A 29 -24.96 25.99 -25.32
CA LYS A 29 -24.09 26.78 -24.44
C LYS A 29 -22.72 27.08 -25.05
N ASP A 30 -22.48 26.68 -26.30
CA ASP A 30 -21.19 26.79 -26.98
C ASP A 30 -20.03 26.07 -26.24
N LEU A 31 -20.35 24.97 -25.54
CA LEU A 31 -19.40 24.19 -24.74
C LEU A 31 -19.13 22.79 -25.29
N TRP A 32 -19.83 22.38 -26.35
CA TRP A 32 -19.61 21.07 -26.98
C TRP A 32 -18.17 20.90 -27.49
N GLY A 33 -17.55 22.00 -27.94
CA GLY A 33 -16.16 22.01 -28.39
C GLY A 33 -15.15 21.56 -27.33
N HIS A 34 -15.51 21.71 -26.04
CA HIS A 34 -14.69 21.24 -24.91
C HIS A 34 -14.72 19.71 -24.76
N ILE A 35 -15.80 19.06 -25.20
CA ILE A 35 -15.99 17.60 -25.12
C ILE A 35 -15.42 16.89 -26.35
N ASP A 36 -15.72 17.39 -27.56
CA ASP A 36 -15.28 16.76 -28.81
C ASP A 36 -13.82 17.10 -29.19
N GLY A 37 -13.19 17.98 -28.42
CA GLY A 37 -11.80 18.40 -28.60
C GLY A 37 -11.59 19.38 -29.74
N THR A 38 -12.64 20.01 -30.28
CA THR A 38 -12.51 21.07 -31.29
C THR A 38 -12.07 22.41 -30.70
N ASN A 39 -12.34 22.67 -29.42
CA ASN A 39 -11.79 23.79 -28.65
C ASN A 39 -10.56 23.34 -27.85
N VAL A 40 -9.36 23.40 -28.45
CA VAL A 40 -8.11 23.12 -27.75
C VAL A 40 -7.45 24.42 -27.30
N GLU A 41 -7.79 24.87 -26.10
CA GLU A 41 -6.89 25.68 -25.27
C GLU A 41 -6.69 24.97 -23.93
N LYS A 42 -5.96 23.86 -23.96
CA LYS A 42 -5.34 23.32 -22.74
C LYS A 42 -4.29 24.34 -22.31
N PRO A 43 -4.26 24.84 -21.06
CA PRO A 43 -3.24 25.81 -20.67
C PRO A 43 -1.87 25.12 -20.71
N SER A 44 -1.11 25.36 -21.78
CA SER A 44 0.33 25.14 -21.77
C SER A 44 0.89 26.11 -20.74
N THR A 45 1.57 25.57 -19.74
CA THR A 45 2.26 26.32 -18.70
C THR A 45 3.05 27.48 -19.30
N PHE A 46 2.83 28.68 -18.77
CA PHE A 46 3.46 29.96 -19.11
C PHE A 46 3.05 30.58 -20.46
N ASP A 47 2.05 31.46 -20.44
CA ASP A 47 2.30 32.80 -20.94
C ASP A 47 1.49 33.85 -20.17
N LYS A 48 2.17 34.91 -19.69
CA LYS A 48 1.53 36.04 -19.00
C LYS A 48 1.48 37.21 -19.96
N SER A 49 0.49 37.22 -20.83
CA SER A 49 -0.09 38.43 -21.39
C SER A 49 -1.44 38.09 -22.00
N GLN A 50 -2.54 38.49 -21.37
CA GLN A 50 -3.26 39.71 -21.73
C GLN A 50 -4.60 39.76 -20.98
N ASP A 51 -4.89 40.94 -20.47
CA ASP A 51 -6.17 41.34 -19.91
C ASP A 51 -7.05 41.87 -21.07
N VAL A 52 -8.08 41.12 -21.48
CA VAL A 52 -9.27 41.61 -22.21
C VAL A 52 -10.43 40.63 -21.98
N GLY A 53 -11.49 41.07 -21.29
CA GLY A 53 -12.82 40.41 -21.26
C GLY A 53 -12.80 38.95 -20.79
N SER A 54 -12.66 38.73 -19.48
CA SER A 54 -12.37 37.44 -18.86
C SER A 54 -13.40 36.35 -19.18
N SER A 55 -13.23 35.67 -20.32
CA SER A 55 -13.79 34.35 -20.55
C SER A 55 -13.37 33.44 -19.40
N PRO A 56 -14.26 32.58 -18.90
CA PRO A 56 -13.91 31.67 -17.81
C PRO A 56 -12.70 30.82 -18.22
N SER A 57 -11.78 30.60 -17.29
CA SER A 57 -10.63 29.73 -17.57
C SER A 57 -11.09 28.31 -17.92
N TRP A 58 -10.27 27.56 -18.65
CA TRP A 58 -10.55 26.17 -19.03
C TRP A 58 -11.06 25.33 -17.85
N ALA A 59 -10.41 25.45 -16.67
CA ALA A 59 -10.81 24.73 -15.46
C ALA A 59 -12.21 25.11 -14.94
N VAL A 60 -12.64 26.36 -15.13
CA VAL A 60 -13.99 26.81 -14.74
C VAL A 60 -15.04 26.24 -15.70
N LEU A 61 -14.74 26.17 -17.00
CA LEU A 61 -15.62 25.55 -17.99
C LEU A 61 -15.73 24.04 -17.77
N ASP A 62 -14.59 23.39 -17.50
CA ASP A 62 -14.51 21.96 -17.19
C ASP A 62 -15.34 21.60 -15.95
N ALA A 63 -15.12 22.31 -14.84
CA ALA A 63 -15.90 22.12 -13.60
C ALA A 63 -17.40 22.34 -13.82
N ARG A 64 -17.79 23.27 -14.70
CA ARG A 64 -19.20 23.53 -15.03
C ARG A 64 -19.82 22.37 -15.80
N ILE A 65 -19.10 21.83 -16.78
CA ILE A 65 -19.56 20.66 -17.53
C ILE A 65 -19.68 19.44 -16.63
N MET A 66 -18.68 19.21 -15.77
CA MET A 66 -18.72 18.13 -14.77
C MET A 66 -19.91 18.26 -13.83
N SER A 67 -20.19 19.48 -13.34
CA SER A 67 -21.38 19.75 -12.51
C SER A 67 -22.69 19.40 -13.23
N TRP A 68 -22.82 19.70 -14.52
CA TRP A 68 -24.01 19.33 -15.29
C TRP A 68 -24.08 17.84 -15.61
N LEU A 69 -22.95 17.19 -15.90
CA LEU A 69 -22.89 15.75 -16.11
C LEU A 69 -23.40 15.04 -14.86
N LEU A 70 -22.80 15.34 -13.71
CA LEU A 70 -23.22 14.83 -12.41
C LEU A 70 -24.70 15.13 -12.17
N GLY A 71 -25.10 16.40 -12.28
CA GLY A 71 -26.48 16.82 -12.10
C GLY A 71 -27.47 16.22 -13.09
N SER A 72 -27.03 15.59 -14.18
CA SER A 72 -27.87 14.91 -15.16
C SER A 72 -27.93 13.40 -14.96
N VAL A 73 -27.19 12.82 -14.01
CA VAL A 73 -27.20 11.38 -13.71
C VAL A 73 -28.09 11.10 -12.50
N GLU A 74 -28.79 9.97 -12.51
CA GLU A 74 -29.58 9.52 -11.36
C GLU A 74 -28.67 8.84 -10.31
N PRO A 75 -28.83 9.14 -9.00
CA PRO A 75 -27.92 8.63 -7.96
C PRO A 75 -27.76 7.10 -7.93
N HIS A 76 -28.81 6.35 -8.28
CA HIS A 76 -28.77 4.88 -8.28
C HIS A 76 -27.76 4.30 -9.28
N ILE A 77 -27.40 5.03 -10.33
CA ILE A 77 -26.37 4.61 -11.31
C ILE A 77 -25.00 4.58 -10.64
N LEU A 78 -24.67 5.59 -9.83
CA LEU A 78 -23.42 5.62 -9.08
C LEU A 78 -23.43 4.60 -7.93
N GLU A 79 -24.56 4.39 -7.26
CA GLU A 79 -24.69 3.30 -6.28
C GLU A 79 -24.39 1.94 -6.91
N HIS A 80 -24.95 1.68 -8.09
CA HIS A 80 -24.69 0.45 -8.84
C HIS A 80 -23.23 0.37 -9.29
N ALA A 81 -22.64 1.46 -9.76
CA ALA A 81 -21.23 1.52 -10.12
C ALA A 81 -20.31 1.19 -8.93
N ILE A 82 -20.58 1.76 -7.74
CA ILE A 82 -19.81 1.45 -6.53
C ILE A 82 -20.02 -0.01 -6.11
N ALA A 83 -21.26 -0.53 -6.22
CA ALA A 83 -21.56 -1.92 -5.91
C ALA A 83 -20.83 -2.90 -6.85
N MET A 84 -20.60 -2.53 -8.10
CA MET A 84 -19.88 -3.34 -9.10
C MET A 84 -18.38 -3.07 -9.12
N PHE A 85 -17.89 -2.02 -8.47
CA PHE A 85 -16.47 -1.68 -8.43
C PHE A 85 -15.68 -2.75 -7.69
N GLN A 86 -14.63 -3.28 -8.32
CA GLN A 86 -13.78 -4.34 -7.78
C GLN A 86 -12.31 -3.89 -7.79
N HIS A 87 -11.52 -4.40 -6.85
CA HIS A 87 -10.09 -4.13 -6.79
C HIS A 87 -9.32 -4.70 -8.01
N ASP A 88 -9.79 -5.79 -8.61
CA ASP A 88 -9.20 -6.36 -9.84
C ASP A 88 -7.66 -6.47 -9.79
N SER A 89 -6.96 -6.11 -10.87
CA SER A 89 -5.49 -6.18 -10.96
C SER A 89 -4.77 -4.94 -10.45
N LEU A 90 -5.48 -3.95 -9.91
CA LEU A 90 -4.90 -2.68 -9.46
C LEU A 90 -3.98 -2.85 -8.25
N SER A 91 -3.14 -1.85 -7.98
CA SER A 91 -2.51 -1.70 -6.66
C SER A 91 -3.54 -1.23 -5.63
N ILE A 92 -3.27 -1.41 -4.34
CA ILE A 92 -4.14 -0.86 -3.29
C ILE A 92 -4.28 0.66 -3.42
N GLN A 93 -3.22 1.36 -3.82
CA GLN A 93 -3.23 2.82 -4.01
C GLN A 93 -4.14 3.25 -5.18
N ASP A 94 -4.03 2.59 -6.32
CA ASP A 94 -4.83 2.94 -7.50
C ASP A 94 -6.31 2.59 -7.26
N TYR A 95 -6.56 1.44 -6.64
CA TYR A 95 -7.90 1.03 -6.23
C TYR A 95 -8.54 2.03 -5.25
N TYR A 96 -7.79 2.47 -4.23
CA TYR A 96 -8.25 3.47 -3.28
C TYR A 96 -8.59 4.80 -3.96
N SER A 97 -7.73 5.26 -4.86
CA SER A 97 -7.90 6.53 -5.56
C SER A 97 -9.14 6.49 -6.45
N ALA A 98 -9.29 5.43 -7.26
CA ALA A 98 -10.44 5.26 -8.15
C ALA A 98 -11.75 5.10 -7.36
N PHE A 99 -11.75 4.33 -6.28
CA PHE A 99 -12.91 4.19 -5.39
C PHE A 99 -13.32 5.53 -4.78
N LEU A 100 -12.35 6.34 -4.31
CA LEU A 100 -12.65 7.65 -3.76
C LEU A 100 -13.24 8.59 -4.81
N THR A 101 -12.71 8.64 -6.03
CA THR A 101 -13.29 9.47 -7.09
C THR A 101 -14.78 9.15 -7.28
N LEU A 102 -15.11 7.87 -7.45
CA LEU A 102 -16.48 7.40 -7.60
C LEU A 102 -17.36 7.75 -6.40
N TRP A 103 -16.82 7.62 -5.19
CA TRP A 103 -17.55 7.95 -3.97
C TRP A 103 -17.83 9.44 -3.82
N HIS A 104 -16.88 10.31 -4.19
CA HIS A 104 -17.09 11.77 -4.13
C HIS A 104 -18.19 12.19 -5.09
N GLU A 105 -18.18 11.68 -6.32
CA GLU A 105 -19.26 11.91 -7.30
C GLU A 105 -20.63 11.49 -6.74
N TYR A 106 -20.71 10.32 -6.10
CA TYR A 106 -21.93 9.86 -5.44
C TYR A 106 -22.35 10.76 -4.27
N ALA A 107 -21.41 11.12 -3.40
CA ALA A 107 -21.68 11.93 -2.23
C ALA A 107 -22.18 13.33 -2.61
N ASP A 108 -21.58 13.93 -3.65
CA ASP A 108 -21.99 15.23 -4.16
C ASP A 108 -23.44 15.17 -4.65
N LEU A 109 -23.82 14.14 -5.42
CA LEU A 109 -25.20 13.96 -5.91
C LEU A 109 -26.22 13.77 -4.79
N VAL A 110 -25.91 12.94 -3.80
CA VAL A 110 -26.84 12.64 -2.72
C VAL A 110 -27.01 13.82 -1.77
N THR A 111 -26.03 14.71 -1.68
CA THR A 111 -26.06 15.86 -0.76
C THR A 111 -26.53 17.17 -1.38
N MET A 112 -26.70 17.25 -2.71
CA MET A 112 -27.07 18.50 -3.42
C MET A 112 -28.31 19.22 -2.85
N ASP A 113 -29.34 18.46 -2.46
CA ASP A 113 -30.64 19.00 -2.05
C ASP A 113 -30.96 18.71 -0.57
N VAL A 114 -29.95 18.39 0.24
CA VAL A 114 -30.13 17.99 1.64
C VAL A 114 -30.10 19.20 2.58
N PRO A 115 -31.08 19.36 3.49
CA PRO A 115 -31.05 20.40 4.51
C PRO A 115 -29.81 20.30 5.42
N ILE A 116 -29.22 21.45 5.78
CA ILE A 116 -28.00 21.53 6.60
C ILE A 116 -28.11 20.70 7.90
N ALA A 117 -29.28 20.66 8.52
CA ALA A 117 -29.54 19.91 9.75
C ALA A 117 -29.34 18.39 9.61
N ALA A 118 -29.49 17.83 8.40
CA ALA A 118 -29.35 16.39 8.14
C ALA A 118 -27.93 16.00 7.69
N LEU A 119 -27.09 16.96 7.29
CA LEU A 119 -25.76 16.69 6.71
C LEU A 119 -24.84 15.91 7.65
N SER A 120 -24.82 16.21 8.96
CA SER A 120 -23.93 15.53 9.91
C SER A 120 -24.24 14.04 10.07
N THR A 121 -25.53 13.69 10.08
CA THR A 121 -25.98 12.30 10.19
C THR A 121 -25.68 11.55 8.89
N ILE A 122 -25.96 12.17 7.74
CA ILE A 122 -25.67 11.60 6.42
C ILE A 122 -24.17 11.39 6.22
N HIS A 123 -23.33 12.36 6.60
CA HIS A 123 -21.87 12.22 6.53
C HIS A 123 -21.37 11.05 7.37
N THR A 124 -21.97 10.80 8.54
CA THR A 124 -21.59 9.68 9.40
C THR A 124 -21.98 8.32 8.79
N ILE A 125 -23.19 8.23 8.23
CA ILE A 125 -23.67 7.03 7.53
C ILE A 125 -22.85 6.78 6.26
N HIS A 126 -22.56 7.82 5.50
CA HIS A 126 -21.72 7.72 4.30
C HIS A 126 -20.28 7.32 4.66
N ALA A 127 -19.70 7.86 5.73
CA ALA A 127 -18.35 7.50 6.14
C ALA A 127 -18.21 6.02 6.50
N THR A 128 -19.21 5.46 7.20
CA THR A 128 -19.25 4.03 7.56
C THR A 128 -19.51 3.15 6.34
N THR A 129 -20.52 3.48 5.53
CA THR A 129 -20.85 2.74 4.30
C THR A 129 -19.69 2.74 3.30
N ARG A 130 -19.01 3.89 3.14
CA ARG A 130 -17.82 4.04 2.29
C ARG A 130 -16.73 3.06 2.66
N ARG A 131 -16.42 2.99 3.94
CA ARG A 131 -15.41 2.08 4.48
C ARG A 131 -15.80 0.63 4.21
N ASP A 132 -17.05 0.28 4.51
CA ASP A 132 -17.52 -1.09 4.38
C ASP A 132 -17.50 -1.55 2.92
N GLN A 133 -17.98 -0.72 2.00
CA GLN A 133 -17.95 -1.03 0.57
C GLN A 133 -16.51 -1.14 0.04
N PHE A 134 -15.61 -0.23 0.43
CA PHE A 134 -14.20 -0.31 0.08
C PHE A 134 -13.58 -1.65 0.52
N LEU A 135 -13.85 -2.07 1.75
CA LEU A 135 -13.32 -3.32 2.32
C LEU A 135 -13.95 -4.56 1.69
N MET A 136 -15.26 -4.56 1.44
CA MET A 136 -15.99 -5.71 0.88
C MET A 136 -15.58 -6.06 -0.54
N LYS A 137 -15.03 -5.11 -1.29
CA LYS A 137 -14.63 -5.27 -2.70
C LYS A 137 -13.13 -5.53 -2.89
N LEU A 138 -12.41 -5.77 -1.79
CA LEU A 138 -11.01 -6.19 -1.82
C LEU A 138 -10.86 -7.59 -2.40
N ARG A 139 -9.73 -7.83 -3.06
CA ARG A 139 -9.33 -9.15 -3.54
C ARG A 139 -9.21 -10.17 -2.39
N PRO A 140 -9.46 -11.47 -2.65
CA PRO A 140 -9.32 -12.53 -1.66
C PRO A 140 -7.95 -12.62 -0.98
N LYS A 141 -6.86 -12.21 -1.64
CA LYS A 141 -5.52 -12.21 -1.02
C LYS A 141 -5.39 -11.26 0.19
N TYR A 142 -6.30 -10.29 0.35
CA TYR A 142 -6.37 -9.40 1.50
C TYR A 142 -7.45 -9.82 2.52
N GLU A 143 -8.06 -10.99 2.36
CA GLU A 143 -9.18 -11.48 3.18
C GLU A 143 -8.88 -11.44 4.68
N PHE A 144 -7.65 -11.79 5.06
CA PHE A 144 -7.21 -11.75 6.44
C PHE A 144 -7.26 -10.34 7.02
N VAL A 145 -6.70 -9.36 6.31
CA VAL A 145 -6.69 -7.95 6.75
C VAL A 145 -8.09 -7.37 6.73
N ARG A 146 -8.89 -7.70 5.71
CA ARG A 146 -10.32 -7.33 5.63
C ARG A 146 -11.07 -7.80 6.87
N SER A 147 -10.98 -9.09 7.19
CA SER A 147 -11.65 -9.69 8.36
C SER A 147 -11.19 -9.05 9.67
N SER A 148 -9.88 -8.83 9.82
CA SER A 148 -9.30 -8.17 11.00
C SER A 148 -9.84 -6.74 11.18
N LEU A 149 -9.94 -5.96 10.10
CA LEU A 149 -10.43 -4.58 10.12
C LEU A 149 -11.94 -4.49 10.41
N LEU A 150 -12.73 -5.48 9.99
CA LEU A 150 -14.19 -5.50 10.21
C LEU A 150 -14.57 -5.96 11.62
N ASN A 151 -13.76 -6.85 12.22
CA ASN A 151 -14.04 -7.43 13.54
C ASN A 151 -13.53 -6.57 14.71
N ARG A 152 -13.04 -5.36 14.47
CA ARG A 152 -12.56 -4.47 15.54
C ARG A 152 -13.70 -3.95 16.38
N SER A 153 -13.47 -3.86 17.70
CA SER A 153 -14.43 -3.30 18.65
C SER A 153 -14.72 -1.81 18.39
N SER A 154 -13.72 -1.05 17.94
CA SER A 154 -13.89 0.30 17.42
C SER A 154 -13.78 0.28 15.90
N VAL A 155 -14.74 0.92 15.22
CA VAL A 155 -14.76 1.02 13.76
C VAL A 155 -13.60 1.92 13.31
N PRO A 156 -12.59 1.39 12.59
CA PRO A 156 -11.47 2.20 12.09
C PRO A 156 -11.95 3.13 10.98
N SER A 157 -11.31 4.30 10.85
CA SER A 157 -11.54 5.17 9.70
C SER A 157 -11.04 4.52 8.41
N LEU A 158 -11.52 5.01 7.27
CA LEU A 158 -11.08 4.56 5.96
C LEU A 158 -9.56 4.75 5.77
N ASP A 159 -8.98 5.86 6.25
CA ASP A 159 -7.54 6.12 6.15
C ASP A 159 -6.70 5.11 6.95
N ILE A 160 -7.20 4.70 8.13
CA ILE A 160 -6.55 3.65 8.94
C ILE A 160 -6.58 2.32 8.18
N CYS A 161 -7.73 1.98 7.59
CA CYS A 161 -7.88 0.78 6.77
C CYS A 161 -6.92 0.79 5.57
N PHE A 162 -6.86 1.91 4.86
CA PHE A 162 -5.97 2.09 3.70
C PHE A 162 -4.49 1.93 4.09
N GLY A 163 -4.04 2.55 5.18
CA GLY A 163 -2.67 2.42 5.65
C GLY A 163 -2.28 0.99 6.02
N GLU A 164 -3.21 0.20 6.58
CA GLU A 164 -2.97 -1.22 6.86
C GLU A 164 -2.88 -2.07 5.59
N LEU A 165 -3.74 -1.79 4.61
CA LEU A 165 -3.72 -2.51 3.34
C LEU A 165 -2.44 -2.22 2.54
N LEU A 166 -1.91 -1.00 2.58
CA LEU A 166 -0.62 -0.68 1.97
C LEU A 166 0.52 -1.48 2.59
N ARG A 167 0.53 -1.61 3.93
CA ARG A 167 1.52 -2.44 4.63
C ARG A 167 1.41 -3.90 4.22
N GLU A 168 0.19 -4.40 4.07
CA GLU A 168 -0.04 -5.78 3.66
C GLU A 168 0.35 -6.02 2.20
N GLU A 169 0.06 -5.08 1.29
CA GLU A 169 0.52 -5.15 -0.09
C GLU A 169 2.05 -5.22 -0.17
N GLN A 170 2.74 -4.41 0.63
CA GLN A 170 4.20 -4.45 0.73
C GLN A 170 4.72 -5.77 1.32
N ARG A 171 4.03 -6.31 2.32
CA ARG A 171 4.36 -7.61 2.93
C ARG A 171 4.24 -8.74 1.90
N LEU A 172 3.13 -8.79 1.17
CA LEU A 172 2.88 -9.77 0.11
C LEU A 172 3.88 -9.65 -1.04
N SER A 173 4.22 -8.41 -1.45
CA SER A 173 5.25 -8.15 -2.46
C SER A 173 6.62 -8.70 -2.03
N THR A 174 7.03 -8.42 -0.79
CA THR A 174 8.30 -8.92 -0.23
C THR A 174 8.32 -10.45 -0.15
N GLN A 175 7.20 -11.05 0.28
CA GLN A 175 7.06 -12.51 0.33
C GLN A 175 7.20 -13.14 -1.06
N ALA A 176 6.55 -12.58 -2.08
CA ALA A 176 6.64 -13.08 -3.44
C ALA A 176 8.08 -13.01 -4.00
N ILE A 177 8.84 -11.96 -3.68
CA ILE A 177 10.26 -11.82 -4.05
C ILE A 177 11.10 -12.92 -3.38
N LEU A 178 10.88 -13.16 -2.08
CA LEU A 178 11.58 -14.21 -1.34
C LEU A 178 11.28 -15.61 -1.89
N GLU A 179 10.02 -15.90 -2.23
CA GLU A 179 9.60 -17.18 -2.82
C GLU A 179 10.22 -17.40 -4.21
N GLN A 180 10.29 -16.35 -5.05
CA GLN A 180 10.96 -16.42 -6.35
C GLN A 180 12.46 -16.70 -6.22
N SER A 181 13.13 -16.18 -5.19
CA SER A 181 14.55 -16.49 -4.92
C SER A 181 14.78 -17.92 -4.42
N HIS A 182 13.80 -18.52 -3.71
CA HIS A 182 13.84 -19.91 -3.25
C HIS A 182 13.57 -20.94 -4.37
N GLY A 183 13.03 -20.51 -5.52
CA GLY A 183 12.93 -21.34 -6.72
C GLY A 183 14.28 -21.72 -7.36
N SER A 184 15.39 -21.11 -6.91
CA SER A 184 16.74 -21.38 -7.41
C SER A 184 17.73 -21.87 -6.34
N SER A 185 17.39 -21.79 -5.05
CA SER A 185 18.26 -22.31 -3.98
C SER A 185 17.43 -22.92 -2.87
N GLY A 186 17.70 -24.20 -2.58
CA GLY A 186 16.94 -25.04 -1.66
C GLY A 186 16.72 -24.41 -0.28
N MET A 187 15.52 -24.64 0.23
CA MET A 187 15.01 -24.24 1.54
C MET A 187 16.04 -24.45 2.66
N ALA A 188 16.73 -23.39 3.06
CA ALA A 188 17.56 -23.39 4.25
C ALA A 188 16.69 -23.02 5.46
N THR A 189 16.20 -24.03 6.17
CA THR A 189 15.60 -23.85 7.49
C THR A 189 16.63 -23.23 8.43
N VAL A 190 16.56 -21.91 8.65
CA VAL A 190 17.40 -21.25 9.65
C VAL A 190 16.79 -21.54 11.03
N ALA A 191 17.10 -22.72 11.56
CA ALA A 191 16.90 -22.99 12.97
C ALA A 191 17.98 -22.26 13.76
N TYR A 192 17.57 -21.36 14.67
CA TYR A 192 18.46 -20.85 15.72
C TYR A 192 18.83 -22.01 16.65
N ALA A 193 19.89 -22.74 16.30
CA ALA A 193 20.46 -23.74 17.18
C ALA A 193 21.26 -23.03 18.28
N ALA A 194 20.71 -23.05 19.50
CA ALA A 194 21.47 -22.74 20.71
C ALA A 194 22.72 -23.65 20.78
N GLN A 195 23.82 -23.07 21.23
CA GLN A 195 25.16 -23.66 21.30
C GLN A 195 25.15 -25.09 21.85
N GLY A 196 25.64 -26.03 21.04
CA GLY A 196 25.89 -27.40 21.46
C GLY A 196 26.69 -28.15 20.41
N ARG A 197 28.01 -28.23 20.63
CA ARG A 197 29.02 -29.09 19.96
C ARG A 197 28.62 -29.67 18.59
N GLY A 198 29.19 -29.09 17.54
CA GLY A 198 29.14 -29.68 16.19
C GLY A 198 29.85 -31.06 16.10
N PRO A 199 29.59 -31.82 15.03
CA PRO A 199 30.16 -33.16 14.81
C PRO A 199 31.69 -33.12 14.72
N PRO A 200 32.41 -34.25 14.95
CA PRO A 200 33.87 -34.28 14.92
C PRO A 200 34.38 -33.94 13.51
N MET A 201 34.86 -32.71 13.36
CA MET A 201 35.59 -32.24 12.19
C MET A 201 36.76 -33.19 11.93
N HIS A 202 36.76 -33.84 10.77
CA HIS A 202 37.78 -34.82 10.42
C HIS A 202 39.16 -34.16 10.36
N SER A 203 40.06 -34.68 11.19
CA SER A 203 41.30 -34.07 11.66
C SER A 203 42.40 -33.82 10.62
N LYS A 204 42.17 -34.09 9.33
CA LYS A 204 43.28 -34.17 8.36
C LYS A 204 43.87 -32.83 7.91
N ASN A 205 43.11 -31.73 8.03
CA ASN A 205 43.55 -30.41 7.57
C ASN A 205 43.75 -29.39 8.70
N LEU A 206 43.65 -29.81 9.95
CA LEU A 206 43.76 -28.90 11.09
C LEU A 206 45.22 -28.83 11.57
N GLN A 207 45.86 -27.67 11.38
CA GLN A 207 47.24 -27.44 11.77
C GLN A 207 47.33 -26.91 13.21
N CYS A 208 48.16 -27.54 14.04
CA CYS A 208 48.46 -27.09 15.38
C CYS A 208 49.28 -25.80 15.36
N PHE A 209 48.75 -24.72 15.95
CA PHE A 209 49.43 -23.42 16.01
C PHE A 209 50.78 -23.43 16.76
N HIS A 210 51.05 -24.42 17.62
CA HIS A 210 52.31 -24.48 18.39
C HIS A 210 53.44 -25.23 17.67
N TYR A 211 53.13 -26.28 16.92
CA TYR A 211 54.15 -27.15 16.28
C TYR A 211 54.01 -27.23 14.76
N LYS A 212 53.01 -26.57 14.18
CA LYS A 212 52.68 -26.59 12.75
C LYS A 212 52.44 -28.00 12.16
N GLU A 213 52.24 -29.00 13.04
CA GLU A 213 51.86 -30.36 12.66
C GLU A 213 50.34 -30.45 12.42
N TYR A 214 49.93 -31.20 11.41
CA TYR A 214 48.53 -31.44 11.10
C TYR A 214 47.97 -32.58 11.95
N GLY A 215 46.64 -32.65 12.11
CA GLY A 215 45.99 -33.77 12.82
C GLY A 215 45.40 -33.42 14.18
N HIS A 216 45.72 -32.26 14.75
CA HIS A 216 45.29 -31.90 16.11
C HIS A 216 45.26 -30.38 16.36
N ILE A 217 44.41 -29.94 17.29
CA ILE A 217 44.45 -28.57 17.84
C ILE A 217 45.47 -28.47 18.97
N ALA A 218 45.93 -27.24 19.27
CA ALA A 218 46.83 -26.96 20.39
C ALA A 218 46.33 -27.49 21.75
N ALA A 219 45.00 -27.59 21.94
CA ALA A 219 44.41 -28.12 23.18
C ALA A 219 44.65 -29.63 23.37
N THR A 220 44.79 -30.39 22.29
CA THR A 220 44.95 -31.86 22.27
C THR A 220 46.33 -32.26 21.74
N CYS A 221 47.29 -31.33 21.76
CA CYS A 221 48.63 -31.58 21.26
C CYS A 221 49.39 -32.55 22.18
N PRO A 222 49.99 -33.63 21.64
CA PRO A 222 50.79 -34.55 22.44
C PRO A 222 52.03 -33.86 23.04
N LYS A 223 52.53 -32.82 22.38
CA LYS A 223 53.63 -31.97 22.86
C LYS A 223 53.06 -30.76 23.58
N LYS A 224 52.56 -30.90 24.80
CA LYS A 224 52.06 -29.75 25.57
C LYS A 224 53.19 -28.74 25.86
N PHE A 225 52.96 -27.46 25.60
CA PHE A 225 53.89 -26.36 25.90
C PHE A 225 53.14 -25.16 26.49
N CYS A 226 53.72 -24.56 27.53
CA CYS A 226 53.13 -23.42 28.20
C CYS A 226 53.76 -22.11 27.71
N SER A 227 52.94 -21.24 27.10
CA SER A 227 53.39 -19.94 26.61
C SER A 227 53.77 -18.94 27.72
N TYR A 228 53.31 -19.15 28.96
CA TYR A 228 53.61 -18.30 30.12
C TYR A 228 54.95 -18.66 30.77
N CYS A 229 55.12 -19.90 31.22
CA CYS A 229 56.33 -20.34 31.92
C CYS A 229 57.43 -20.89 30.98
N LYS A 230 57.13 -21.00 29.68
CA LYS A 230 58.01 -21.56 28.64
C LYS A 230 58.49 -23.00 28.90
N LYS A 231 57.79 -23.77 29.75
CA LYS A 231 58.09 -25.19 30.03
C LYS A 231 57.17 -26.13 29.23
N LYS A 232 57.69 -27.32 28.91
CA LYS A 232 56.95 -28.43 28.30
C LYS A 232 56.09 -29.15 29.35
N GLY A 233 55.06 -29.87 28.92
CA GLY A 233 54.25 -30.77 29.74
C GLY A 233 52.85 -30.26 30.11
N HIS A 234 52.55 -28.97 30.00
CA HIS A 234 51.23 -28.39 30.30
C HIS A 234 50.91 -27.21 29.38
N ILE A 235 49.63 -26.85 29.24
CA ILE A 235 49.19 -25.65 28.52
C ILE A 235 49.03 -24.45 29.46
N ILE A 236 48.94 -23.23 28.94
CA ILE A 236 48.83 -21.99 29.75
C ILE A 236 47.66 -21.97 30.76
N LYS A 237 46.59 -22.74 30.52
CA LYS A 237 45.46 -22.89 31.46
C LYS A 237 45.82 -23.73 32.69
N GLU A 238 46.74 -24.67 32.54
CA GLU A 238 47.17 -25.64 33.56
C GLU A 238 48.47 -25.19 34.27
N CYS A 239 48.89 -23.94 34.07
CA CYS A 239 50.18 -23.44 34.57
C CYS A 239 50.09 -23.04 36.05
N CYS A 240 50.77 -23.78 36.92
CA CYS A 240 50.76 -23.56 38.37
C CYS A 240 51.36 -22.22 38.83
N ILE A 241 52.22 -21.60 38.01
CA ILE A 241 52.82 -20.28 38.31
C ILE A 241 52.03 -19.12 37.71
N ARG A 242 51.00 -19.38 36.90
CA ARG A 242 50.19 -18.32 36.30
C ARG A 242 49.10 -17.91 37.31
N PRO A 243 49.04 -16.65 37.75
CA PRO A 243 47.97 -16.20 38.65
C PRO A 243 46.61 -16.40 37.99
N GLN A 244 45.70 -17.11 38.65
CA GLN A 244 44.32 -17.31 38.18
C GLN A 244 43.57 -15.98 38.29
N ASN A 245 43.07 -15.47 37.18
CA ASN A 245 42.21 -14.29 37.17
C ASN A 245 40.85 -14.72 37.77
N ARG A 246 40.54 -14.30 39.00
CA ARG A 246 39.22 -14.51 39.62
C ARG A 246 38.18 -13.88 38.70
N GLN A 247 37.17 -14.65 38.33
CA GLN A 247 36.05 -14.20 37.51
C GLN A 247 35.38 -12.97 38.15
N ALA A 248 35.17 -11.92 37.36
CA ALA A 248 34.32 -10.80 37.76
C ALA A 248 32.88 -11.32 37.91
N GLN A 249 32.30 -11.16 39.11
CA GLN A 249 30.87 -11.27 39.32
C GLN A 249 30.20 -10.14 38.53
N ALA A 250 29.39 -10.50 37.53
CA ALA A 250 28.47 -9.57 36.90
C ALA A 250 27.28 -9.38 37.86
N PHE A 251 27.06 -8.14 38.30
CA PHE A 251 25.76 -7.67 38.77
C PHE A 251 24.94 -7.23 37.56
#